data_AF-A0A6V6ZCH3-F1
#
_entry.id   AF-A0A6V6ZCH3-F1
#
_cell.length_a   1.000
_cell.length_b   1.000
_cell.length_c   1.000
_cell.angle_alpha   90.00
_cell.angle_beta   90.00
_cell.angle_gamma   90.00
#
_symmetry.space_group_name_H-M   'P 1'
#
loop_
_entity.id
_entity.type
_entity.pdbx_description
1 polymer ?
#
loop_
_entity_poly.entity_id
_entity_poly.type
_entity_poly.pdbx_seq_one_letter_code
_entity_poly.pdbx_strand_id
1 'polypeptide(L)'
;MTKKAFLMTIIAFSVSIMASAKVRIPFGKIDKIEIVANLPDNEKYTVSEGSKEYLDLATLHQEYNIAWVIPAWITQEPKLVLAKKDSDVYYELTDQQLAEIIKDNKLDKESLLQLGLYTRYGGKVILTLLIGLIIYGIYPSKDKE
;
A
#
# COMPACT_ATOMS: atom_id res chain seq x y z
N MET A 1 -33.81 19.51 0.79
CA MET A 1 -33.00 20.12 1.88
C MET A 1 -31.68 19.38 2.16
N THR A 2 -31.62 18.06 2.06
CA THR A 2 -30.46 17.24 2.48
C THR A 2 -29.19 17.43 1.63
N LYS A 3 -29.32 17.63 0.31
CA LYS A 3 -28.15 17.82 -0.59
C LYS A 3 -27.37 19.11 -0.31
N LYS A 4 -28.08 20.22 -0.04
CA LYS A 4 -27.47 21.53 0.26
C LYS A 4 -26.79 21.52 1.63
N ALA A 5 -27.39 20.84 2.61
CA ALA A 5 -26.79 20.63 3.93
C ALA A 5 -25.52 19.75 3.85
N PHE A 6 -25.57 18.64 3.10
CA PHE A 6 -24.41 17.78 2.88
C PHE A 6 -23.26 18.49 2.17
N LEU A 7 -23.57 19.29 1.15
CA LEU A 7 -22.61 20.14 0.45
C LEU A 7 -22.01 21.19 1.41
N MET A 8 -22.82 21.83 2.24
CA MET A 8 -22.33 22.76 3.27
C MET A 8 -21.42 22.08 4.29
N THR A 9 -21.71 20.84 4.69
CA THR A 9 -20.84 20.09 5.61
C THR A 9 -19.50 19.74 4.97
N ILE A 10 -19.50 19.31 3.70
CA ILE A 10 -18.26 19.06 2.94
C ILE A 10 -17.47 20.37 2.76
N ILE A 11 -18.14 21.47 2.39
CA ILE A 11 -17.49 22.77 2.22
C ILE A 11 -16.94 23.27 3.56
N ALA A 12 -17.69 23.18 4.66
CA ALA A 12 -17.22 23.58 5.98
C ALA A 12 -16.01 22.76 6.45
N PHE A 13 -15.99 21.45 6.16
CA PHE A 13 -14.84 20.58 6.40
C PHE A 13 -13.66 20.91 5.48
N SER A 14 -13.91 21.34 4.24
CA SER A 14 -12.87 21.76 3.29
C SER A 14 -12.26 23.12 3.66
N VAL A 15 -13.09 24.06 4.14
CA VAL A 15 -12.69 25.41 4.55
C VAL A 15 -11.88 25.39 5.85
N SER A 16 -12.20 24.50 6.80
CA SER A 16 -11.37 24.32 8.00
C SER A 16 -9.98 23.75 7.65
N ILE A 17 -9.86 22.91 6.61
CA ILE A 17 -8.56 22.48 6.07
C ILE A 17 -7.83 23.65 5.38
N MET A 18 -8.52 24.47 4.59
CA MET A 18 -7.94 25.63 3.88
C MET A 18 -7.53 26.79 4.80
N ALA A 19 -8.20 27.04 5.93
CA ALA A 19 -7.80 28.06 6.91
C ALA A 19 -6.43 27.76 7.55
N SER A 20 -5.94 26.52 7.42
CA SER A 20 -4.60 26.07 7.82
C SER A 20 -3.60 26.07 6.66
N ALA A 21 -3.80 26.92 5.62
CA ALA A 21 -3.06 27.01 4.34
C ALA A 21 -1.52 27.06 4.43
N LYS A 22 -0.92 25.95 4.85
CA LYS A 22 0.47 25.51 4.65
C LYS A 22 0.59 23.98 4.69
N VAL A 23 -0.50 23.22 4.81
CA VAL A 23 -0.43 21.75 4.75
C VAL A 23 -0.20 21.33 3.29
N ARG A 24 1.06 21.10 2.94
CA ARG A 24 1.42 20.45 1.68
C ARG A 24 1.01 18.99 1.78
N ILE A 25 0.14 18.55 0.88
CA ILE A 25 -0.17 17.11 0.78
C ILE A 25 1.11 16.42 0.29
N PRO A 26 1.61 15.42 1.02
CA PRO A 26 2.80 14.67 0.61
C PRO A 26 2.42 13.66 -0.47
N PHE A 27 3.25 13.57 -1.50
CA PHE A 27 3.10 12.62 -2.61
C PHE A 27 4.46 12.03 -2.94
N GLY A 28 4.51 10.73 -3.21
CA GLY A 28 5.79 10.11 -3.53
C GLY A 28 5.73 8.61 -3.71
N LYS A 29 6.87 8.06 -4.13
CA LYS A 29 7.12 6.63 -4.19
C LYS A 29 7.52 6.13 -2.81
N ILE A 30 7.00 4.98 -2.42
CA ILE A 30 7.32 4.32 -1.15
C ILE A 30 7.58 2.85 -1.43
N ASP A 31 8.69 2.34 -0.92
CA ASP A 31 9.00 0.91 -0.89
C ASP A 31 8.27 0.27 0.28
N LYS A 32 7.56 -0.83 0.00
CA LYS A 32 6.79 -1.58 0.98
C LYS A 32 7.35 -2.99 1.06
N ILE A 33 7.69 -3.41 2.26
CA ILE A 33 8.14 -4.76 2.58
C ILE A 33 7.09 -5.36 3.50
N GLU A 34 6.49 -6.46 3.08
CA GLU A 34 5.47 -7.18 3.84
C GLU A 34 5.88 -8.63 4.01
N ILE A 35 5.96 -9.10 5.26
CA ILE A 35 6.24 -10.52 5.54
C ILE A 35 5.03 -11.34 5.08
N VAL A 36 5.26 -12.29 4.16
CA VAL A 36 4.22 -13.13 3.55
C VAL A 36 4.31 -14.59 3.98
N ALA A 37 5.47 -15.06 4.42
CA ALA A 37 5.62 -16.39 5.02
C ALA A 37 6.75 -16.40 6.05
N ASN A 38 6.46 -16.96 7.23
CA ASN A 38 7.49 -17.21 8.23
C ASN A 38 8.34 -18.42 7.81
N LEU A 39 9.64 -18.29 7.85
CA LEU A 39 10.57 -19.39 7.55
C LEU A 39 11.00 -20.09 8.85
N PRO A 40 11.51 -21.34 8.79
CA PRO A 40 11.98 -22.03 9.97
C PRO A 40 13.22 -21.36 10.58
N ASP A 41 13.26 -21.23 11.91
CA ASP A 41 14.39 -20.68 12.65
C ASP A 41 15.62 -21.62 12.63
N ASN A 42 16.39 -21.58 11.55
CA ASN A 42 17.60 -22.40 11.36
C ASN A 42 18.74 -21.59 10.72
N GLU A 43 19.92 -22.19 10.67
CA GLU A 43 21.15 -21.55 10.15
C GLU A 43 21.05 -21.11 8.67
N LYS A 44 20.16 -21.71 7.87
CA LYS A 44 19.94 -21.30 6.47
C LYS A 44 19.30 -19.91 6.37
N TYR A 45 18.53 -19.53 7.38
CA TYR A 45 17.76 -18.29 7.41
C TYR A 45 18.25 -17.31 8.48
N THR A 46 19.41 -17.54 9.08
CA THR A 46 20.02 -16.55 9.99
C THR A 46 20.64 -15.37 9.23
N VAL A 47 20.50 -14.16 9.77
CA VAL A 47 21.09 -12.93 9.21
C VAL A 47 22.62 -13.03 9.11
N SER A 48 23.23 -13.66 10.11
CA SER A 48 24.66 -13.99 10.14
C SER A 48 24.89 -15.30 10.90
N GLU A 49 26.00 -15.97 10.60
CA GLU A 49 26.39 -17.22 11.25
C GLU A 49 26.47 -17.03 12.78
N GLY A 50 25.71 -17.83 13.53
CA GLY A 50 25.61 -17.74 15.00
C GLY A 50 24.68 -16.66 15.54
N SER A 51 23.97 -15.90 14.69
CA SER A 51 22.94 -14.96 15.13
C SER A 51 21.64 -15.65 15.55
N LYS A 52 20.87 -15.00 16.42
CA LYS A 52 19.51 -15.41 16.82
C LYS A 52 18.43 -14.64 16.04
N GLU A 53 18.82 -14.01 14.95
CA GLU A 53 17.92 -13.20 14.11
C GLU A 53 17.70 -13.96 12.82
N TYR A 54 16.43 -14.23 12.53
CA TYR A 54 16.00 -15.01 11.38
C TYR A 54 15.34 -14.12 10.34
N LEU A 55 15.47 -14.55 9.08
CA LEU A 55 14.90 -13.92 7.91
C LEU A 55 13.64 -14.67 7.51
N ASP A 56 12.60 -13.90 7.20
CA ASP A 56 11.35 -14.41 6.68
C ASP A 56 11.19 -14.06 5.21
N LEU A 57 10.29 -14.77 4.53
CA LEU A 57 9.97 -14.45 3.15
C LEU A 57 9.00 -13.27 3.12
N ALA A 58 9.37 -12.24 2.37
CA ALA A 58 8.64 -11.01 2.26
C ALA A 58 8.37 -10.65 0.80
N THR A 59 7.32 -9.88 0.57
CA THR A 59 7.04 -9.24 -0.70
C THR A 59 7.52 -7.80 -0.64
N LEU A 60 8.35 -7.43 -1.61
CA LEU A 60 8.80 -6.06 -1.86
C LEU A 60 8.10 -5.52 -3.09
N HIS A 61 7.41 -4.39 -2.95
CA HIS A 61 6.80 -3.65 -4.06
C HIS A 61 6.93 -2.15 -3.81
N GLN A 62 6.73 -1.36 -4.87
CA GLN A 62 6.79 0.10 -4.76
C GLN A 62 5.45 0.71 -5.16
N GLU A 63 4.92 1.59 -4.33
CA GLU A 63 3.64 2.26 -4.54
C GLU A 63 3.84 3.77 -4.72
N TYR A 64 3.03 4.40 -5.55
CA TYR A 64 2.86 5.85 -5.52
C TYR A 64 1.76 6.21 -4.54
N ASN A 65 2.12 6.85 -3.43
CA ASN A 65 1.21 7.19 -2.35
C ASN A 65 0.83 8.68 -2.38
N ILE A 66 -0.45 8.94 -2.10
CA ILE A 66 -1.00 10.27 -1.88
C ILE A 66 -1.31 10.40 -0.38
N ALA A 67 -0.85 11.50 0.22
CA ALA A 67 -1.04 11.80 1.63
C ALA A 67 -0.51 10.70 2.58
N TRP A 68 0.53 9.97 2.17
CA TRP A 68 1.09 8.79 2.88
C TRP A 68 0.14 7.60 3.09
N VAL A 69 -1.13 7.69 2.67
CA VAL A 69 -2.16 6.70 3.03
C VAL A 69 -2.86 6.10 1.83
N ILE A 70 -2.98 6.81 0.71
CA ILE A 70 -3.72 6.34 -0.46
C ILE A 70 -2.75 5.78 -1.51
N PRO A 71 -2.69 4.44 -1.71
CA PRO A 71 -1.88 3.83 -2.75
C PRO A 71 -2.56 4.06 -4.10
N ALA A 72 -2.18 5.13 -4.79
CA ALA A 72 -2.83 5.55 -6.02
C ALA A 72 -2.61 4.52 -7.14
N TRP A 73 -1.40 4.00 -7.27
CA TRP A 73 -1.06 2.87 -8.14
C TRP A 73 0.28 2.23 -7.74
N ILE A 74 0.48 0.99 -8.18
CA ILE A 74 1.73 0.25 -8.07
C ILE A 74 2.69 0.76 -9.15
N THR A 75 3.92 1.07 -8.75
CA THR A 75 4.99 1.55 -9.64
C THR A 75 6.04 0.50 -9.92
N GLN A 76 6.24 -0.46 -9.02
CA GLN A 76 7.02 -1.67 -9.24
C GLN A 76 6.20 -2.86 -8.75
N GLU A 77 6.05 -3.87 -9.61
CA GLU A 77 5.32 -5.11 -9.29
C GLU A 77 5.98 -5.84 -8.10
N PRO A 78 5.20 -6.60 -7.32
CA PRO A 78 5.70 -7.35 -6.18
C PRO A 78 6.76 -8.36 -6.59
N LYS A 79 7.83 -8.45 -5.80
CA LYS A 79 8.86 -9.48 -5.89
C LYS A 79 9.15 -10.06 -4.51
N LEU A 80 9.54 -11.33 -4.47
CA LEU A 80 9.87 -12.02 -3.23
C LEU A 80 11.33 -11.74 -2.84
N VAL A 81 11.53 -11.39 -1.57
CA VAL A 81 12.84 -11.11 -0.94
C VAL A 81 12.89 -11.77 0.43
N LEU A 82 14.08 -11.92 0.99
CA LEU A 82 14.21 -12.21 2.42
C LEU A 82 14.23 -10.90 3.19
N ALA A 83 13.47 -10.80 4.26
CA ALA A 83 13.48 -9.61 5.11
C ALA A 83 13.48 -10.00 6.58
N LYS A 84 14.08 -9.14 7.40
CA LYS A 84 13.97 -9.25 8.84
C LYS A 84 12.65 -8.65 9.30
N LYS A 85 11.96 -9.34 10.19
CA LYS A 85 10.74 -8.82 10.81
C LYS A 85 11.00 -7.49 11.51
N ASP A 86 10.09 -6.54 11.34
CA ASP A 86 10.16 -5.18 11.91
C ASP A 86 11.41 -4.37 11.47
N SER A 87 11.96 -4.67 10.29
CA SER A 87 13.11 -3.97 9.71
C SER A 87 12.89 -3.65 8.23
N ASP A 88 13.45 -2.54 7.77
CA ASP A 88 13.47 -2.16 6.35
C ASP A 88 14.61 -2.84 5.57
N VAL A 89 15.34 -3.77 6.22
CA VAL A 89 16.44 -4.50 5.60
C VAL A 89 15.91 -5.73 4.87
N TYR A 90 16.26 -5.83 3.59
CA TYR A 90 15.93 -6.96 2.74
C TYR A 90 17.14 -7.46 1.94
N TYR A 91 17.06 -8.71 1.51
CA TYR A 91 18.05 -9.39 0.69
C TYR A 91 17.37 -9.91 -0.56
N GLU A 92 17.91 -9.53 -1.72
CA GLU A 92 17.41 -10.01 -3.00
C GLU A 92 17.75 -11.49 -3.18
N LEU A 93 16.78 -12.24 -3.71
CA LEU A 93 16.93 -13.65 -4.02
C LEU A 93 17.20 -13.83 -5.50
N THR A 94 18.15 -14.69 -5.83
CA THR A 94 18.25 -15.24 -7.19
C THR A 94 17.08 -16.20 -7.45
N ASP A 95 16.74 -16.41 -8.71
CA ASP A 95 15.65 -17.34 -9.09
C ASP A 95 15.88 -18.76 -8.54
N GLN A 96 17.15 -19.19 -8.45
CA GLN A 96 17.53 -20.50 -7.92
C GLN A 96 17.26 -20.59 -6.41
N GLN A 97 17.70 -19.59 -5.64
CA GLN A 97 17.46 -19.54 -4.20
C GLN A 97 15.97 -19.46 -3.88
N LEU A 98 15.23 -18.64 -4.63
CA LEU A 98 13.79 -18.52 -4.45
C LEU A 98 13.08 -19.84 -4.74
N ALA A 99 13.43 -20.53 -5.83
CA ALA A 99 12.84 -21.83 -6.16
C ALA A 99 13.12 -22.88 -5.08
N GLU A 100 14.33 -22.89 -4.52
CA GLU A 100 14.71 -23.78 -3.42
C GLU A 100 13.89 -23.50 -2.15
N ILE A 101 13.79 -22.23 -1.73
CA ILE A 101 13.02 -21.83 -0.54
C ILE A 101 11.55 -22.20 -0.69
N ILE A 102 10.95 -21.93 -1.85
CA ILE A 102 9.54 -22.25 -2.11
C ILE A 102 9.30 -23.75 -2.05
N LYS A 103 10.20 -24.55 -2.64
CA LYS A 103 10.11 -26.02 -2.63
C LYS A 103 10.28 -26.60 -1.23
N ASP A 104 11.31 -26.17 -0.51
CA ASP A 104 11.65 -26.70 0.82
C ASP A 104 10.54 -26.41 1.84
N ASN A 105 9.91 -25.24 1.75
CA ASN A 105 8.87 -24.80 2.66
C ASN A 105 7.45 -25.05 2.15
N LYS A 106 7.29 -25.71 0.99
CA LYS A 106 5.99 -26.02 0.35
C LYS A 106 5.11 -24.78 0.17
N LEU A 107 5.73 -23.67 -0.21
CA LEU A 107 5.04 -22.40 -0.41
C LEU A 107 4.46 -22.34 -1.83
N ASP A 108 3.45 -21.51 -2.03
CA ASP A 108 2.91 -21.20 -3.35
C ASP A 108 3.34 -19.79 -3.77
N LYS A 109 4.12 -19.70 -4.85
CA LYS A 109 4.68 -18.43 -5.33
C LYS A 109 3.58 -17.43 -5.69
N GLU A 110 2.51 -17.90 -6.32
CA GLU A 110 1.48 -17.01 -6.87
C GLU A 110 0.68 -16.35 -5.76
N SER A 111 0.28 -17.09 -4.73
CA SER A 111 -0.40 -16.51 -3.56
C SER A 111 0.47 -15.53 -2.79
N LEU A 112 1.78 -15.77 -2.68
CA LEU A 112 2.69 -14.86 -1.96
C LEU A 112 2.92 -13.52 -2.68
N LEU A 113 2.83 -13.51 -4.02
CA LEU A 113 2.94 -12.30 -4.83
C LEU A 113 1.62 -11.51 -4.91
N GLN A 114 0.52 -12.01 -4.36
CA GLN A 114 -0.74 -11.29 -4.37
C GLN A 114 -0.72 -10.14 -3.37
N LEU A 115 -0.83 -8.92 -3.89
CA LEU A 115 -1.05 -7.75 -3.07
C LEU A 115 -2.50 -7.67 -2.59
N GLY A 116 -2.68 -7.14 -1.37
CA GLY A 116 -4.00 -6.91 -0.80
C GLY A 116 -4.88 -6.03 -1.68
N LEU A 117 -6.20 -6.23 -1.59
CA LEU A 117 -7.19 -5.50 -2.42
C LEU A 117 -7.07 -3.98 -2.27
N TYR A 118 -6.75 -3.50 -1.06
CA TYR A 118 -6.57 -2.08 -0.79
C TYR A 118 -5.37 -1.50 -1.55
N THR A 119 -4.22 -2.15 -1.48
CA THR A 119 -3.00 -1.77 -2.20
C THR A 119 -3.22 -1.73 -3.71
N ARG A 120 -3.91 -2.74 -4.25
CA ARG A 120 -4.08 -2.88 -5.70
C ARG A 120 -5.16 -1.97 -6.29
N TYR A 121 -6.26 -1.77 -5.56
CA TYR A 121 -7.45 -1.09 -6.07
C TYR A 121 -8.00 -0.01 -5.15
N GLY A 122 -7.75 -0.10 -3.84
CA GLY A 122 -8.34 0.78 -2.82
C GLY A 122 -8.11 2.26 -3.11
N GLY A 123 -6.88 2.66 -3.45
CA GLY A 123 -6.60 4.06 -3.76
C GLY A 123 -7.31 4.57 -5.02
N LYS A 124 -7.45 3.73 -6.05
CA LYS A 124 -8.22 4.08 -7.27
C LYS A 124 -9.71 4.28 -6.98
N VAL A 125 -10.29 3.41 -6.14
CA VAL A 125 -11.69 3.52 -5.71
C VAL A 125 -11.89 4.81 -4.92
N ILE A 126 -11.02 5.10 -3.94
CA ILE A 126 -11.10 6.33 -3.15
C ILE A 126 -10.99 7.57 -4.05
N LEU A 127 -10.01 7.60 -4.96
CA LEU A 127 -9.83 8.71 -5.91
C LEU A 127 -11.07 8.91 -6.79
N THR A 128 -11.65 7.82 -7.28
CA THR A 128 -12.85 7.86 -8.12
C THR A 128 -14.05 8.41 -7.35
N LEU A 129 -14.22 7.99 -6.09
CA LEU A 129 -15.27 8.51 -5.21
C LEU A 129 -15.09 10.02 -4.94
N LEU A 130 -13.87 10.46 -4.66
CA LEU A 130 -13.56 11.88 -4.44
C LEU A 130 -13.88 12.72 -5.68
N ILE A 131 -13.46 12.26 -6.87
CA ILE A 131 -13.76 12.93 -8.13
C ILE A 131 -15.27 12.97 -8.38
N GLY A 132 -15.98 11.85 -8.16
CA GLY A 132 -17.43 11.77 -8.31
C GLY A 132 -18.19 12.73 -7.39
N LEU A 133 -17.75 12.87 -6.14
CA LEU A 133 -18.33 13.83 -5.18
C LEU A 133 -18.11 15.28 -5.60
N ILE A 134 -16.93 15.62 -6.12
CA ILE A 134 -16.63 16.95 -6.65
C ILE A 134 -17.56 17.27 -7.82
N ILE A 135 -17.67 16.36 -8.79
CA ILE A 135 -18.56 16.52 -9.96
C ILE A 135 -20.02 16.67 -9.51
N TYR A 136 -20.47 15.81 -8.59
CA TYR A 136 -21.84 15.87 -8.06
C TYR A 136 -22.14 17.20 -7.34
N GLY A 137 -21.17 17.73 -6.59
CA GLY A 137 -21.31 19.01 -5.88
C GLY A 137 -21.34 20.22 -6.82
N ILE A 138 -20.63 20.15 -7.95
CA ILE A 138 -20.62 21.20 -8.98
C ILE A 138 -21.82 21.08 -9.92
N TYR A 139 -22.45 19.90 -10.01
CA TYR A 139 -23.60 19.68 -10.90
C TYR A 139 -24.76 20.61 -10.51
N PRO A 140 -25.16 21.54 -11.39
CA PRO A 140 -26.23 22.49 -11.08
C PRO A 140 -27.53 21.73 -10.87
N SER A 141 -28.18 21.92 -9.72
CA SER A 141 -29.53 21.42 -9.56
C SER A 141 -30.40 22.16 -10.58
N LYS A 142 -31.06 21.42 -11.48
CA LYS A 142 -32.22 21.96 -12.20
C LYS A 142 -33.22 22.40 -11.13
N ASP A 143 -33.27 23.69 -10.86
CA ASP A 143 -34.40 24.26 -10.18
C ASP A 143 -35.61 23.93 -11.06
N LYS A 144 -36.53 23.14 -10.50
CA LYS A 144 -37.84 22.92 -11.10
C LYS A 144 -38.59 24.23 -10.86
N GLU A 145 -38.67 25.04 -11.91
CA GLU A 145 -39.72 26.04 -12.05
C GLU A 145 -41.10 25.37 -11.99
#